data_AF-A0A0N0N4H9-F1
#
_entry.id   AF-A0A0N0N4H9-F1
#
_cell.length_a   1.000
_cell.length_b   1.000
_cell.length_c   1.000
_cell.angle_alpha   90.00
_cell.angle_beta   90.00
_cell.angle_gamma   90.00
#
_symmetry.space_group_name_H-M   'P 1'
#
loop_
_entity.id
_entity.type
_entity.pdbx_description
1 polymer ?
#
loop_
_entity_poly.entity_id
_entity_poly.type
_entity_poly.pdbx_seq_one_letter_code
_entity_poly.pdbx_strand_id
1 'polypeptide(L)'
;MNNLDLLTAITVFVLSVLVGIEVISKVPATLHTPLMSGSNSVHGIVVIGAMLIAAGSHTWLGYVLAFVAMAFGAMNVVGGYVVTDRMLEMFKARPTAGTPGKPAAGTPDEATASTPDEATAGARGEAVVGAPDKEV
;
A
#
# COMPACT_ATOMS: atom_id res chain seq x y z
N MET A 1 -15.88 -9.05 34.99
CA MET A 1 -15.28 -7.84 34.40
C MET A 1 -15.45 -6.73 35.39
N ASN A 2 -14.35 -6.25 35.95
CA ASN A 2 -14.38 -5.19 36.95
C ASN A 2 -14.41 -3.83 36.21
N ASN A 3 -14.92 -2.78 36.85
CA ASN A 3 -15.01 -1.45 36.23
C ASN A 3 -13.66 -0.94 35.70
N LEU A 4 -12.55 -1.34 36.34
CA LEU A 4 -11.20 -1.04 35.90
C LEU A 4 -10.84 -1.73 34.59
N ASP A 5 -11.23 -3.00 34.39
CA ASP A 5 -10.94 -3.73 33.14
C ASP A 5 -11.61 -3.05 31.94
N LEU A 6 -12.85 -2.57 32.12
CA LEU A 6 -13.59 -1.84 31.10
C LEU A 6 -12.90 -0.51 30.77
N LEU A 7 -12.50 0.26 31.79
CA LEU A 7 -11.77 1.50 31.60
C LEU A 7 -10.44 1.25 30.86
N THR A 8 -9.69 0.21 31.24
CA THR A 8 -8.44 -0.17 30.55
C THR A 8 -8.69 -0.55 29.09
N ALA A 9 -9.72 -1.36 28.80
CA ALA A 9 -10.05 -1.75 27.42
C ALA A 9 -10.42 -0.53 26.56
N ILE A 10 -11.19 0.42 27.12
CA ILE A 10 -11.54 1.67 26.44
C ILE A 10 -10.30 2.54 26.23
N THR A 11 -9.43 2.67 27.23
CA THR A 11 -8.17 3.42 27.09
C THR A 11 -7.31 2.84 25.97
N VAL A 12 -7.11 1.51 25.94
CA VAL A 12 -6.34 0.85 24.88
C VAL A 12 -7.00 1.04 23.52
N PHE A 13 -8.32 0.93 23.43
CA PHE A 13 -9.06 1.15 22.19
C PHE A 13 -8.85 2.58 21.64
N VAL A 14 -9.06 3.60 22.47
CA VAL A 14 -8.91 5.01 22.07
C VAL A 14 -7.47 5.30 21.66
N LEU A 15 -6.49 4.87 22.45
CA LEU A 15 -5.07 5.07 22.12
C LEU A 15 -4.69 4.35 20.82
N SER A 16 -5.17 3.12 20.60
CA SER A 16 -4.92 2.38 19.36
C SER A 16 -5.49 3.09 18.13
N VAL A 17 -6.68 3.71 18.24
CA VAL A 17 -7.28 4.48 17.14
C VAL A 17 -6.46 5.74 16.84
N LEU A 18 -6.04 6.48 17.87
CA LEU A 18 -5.18 7.66 17.70
C LEU A 18 -3.85 7.30 17.03
N VAL A 19 -3.22 6.20 17.45
CA VAL A 19 -2.01 5.68 16.82
C VAL A 19 -2.27 5.30 15.36
N GLY A 20 -3.40 4.65 15.07
CA GLY A 20 -3.77 4.30 13.69
C GLY A 20 -3.87 5.51 12.77
N ILE A 21 -4.52 6.59 13.21
CA ILE A 21 -4.67 7.84 12.43
C ILE A 21 -3.29 8.48 12.18
N GLU A 22 -2.46 8.57 13.21
CA GLU A 22 -1.14 9.20 13.12
C GLU A 22 -0.19 8.44 12.19
N VAL A 23 -0.24 7.10 12.22
CA VAL A 23 0.61 6.24 11.38
C VAL A 23 0.19 6.33 9.92
N ILE A 24 -1.11 6.24 9.61
CA ILE A 24 -1.61 6.27 8.22
C ILE A 24 -1.39 7.64 7.57
N SER A 25 -1.48 8.73 8.36
CA SER A 25 -1.31 10.10 7.85
C SER A 25 0.12 10.41 7.37
N LYS A 26 1.11 9.60 7.76
CA LYS A 26 2.54 9.80 7.42
C LYS A 26 3.03 8.97 6.25
N VAL A 27 2.15 8.22 5.59
CA VAL A 27 2.53 7.29 4.53
C VAL A 27 2.50 8.02 3.18
N PRO A 28 3.55 7.91 2.33
CA PRO A 28 3.58 8.58 1.04
C PRO A 28 2.50 8.04 0.09
N ALA A 29 2.04 8.89 -0.83
CA ALA A 29 0.91 8.57 -1.70
C ALA A 29 1.13 7.32 -2.60
N THR A 30 2.40 7.04 -2.93
CA THR A 30 2.80 5.85 -3.71
C THR A 30 2.48 4.53 -2.99
N LEU A 31 2.32 4.56 -1.67
CA LEU A 31 2.09 3.38 -0.84
C LEU A 31 0.63 3.23 -0.40
N HIS A 32 -0.31 4.09 -0.81
CA HIS A 32 -1.72 3.93 -0.42
C HIS A 32 -2.32 2.59 -0.88
N THR A 33 -2.00 2.13 -2.09
CA THR A 33 -2.51 0.85 -2.61
C THR A 33 -1.88 -0.36 -1.93
N PRO A 34 -0.53 -0.44 -1.77
CA PRO A 34 0.08 -1.46 -0.91
C PRO A 34 -0.42 -1.43 0.54
N LEU A 35 -0.63 -0.24 1.13
CA LEU A 35 -1.13 -0.10 2.50
C LEU A 35 -2.58 -0.56 2.62
N MET A 36 -3.41 -0.28 1.63
CA MET A 36 -4.79 -0.76 1.56
C MET A 36 -4.85 -2.29 1.49
N SER A 37 -3.93 -2.93 0.75
CA SER A 37 -3.79 -4.39 0.74
C SER A 37 -3.21 -4.92 2.07
N GLY A 38 -2.24 -4.22 2.64
CA GLY A 38 -1.62 -4.58 3.91
C GLY A 38 -2.63 -4.60 5.07
N SER A 39 -3.50 -3.58 5.17
CA SER A 39 -4.54 -3.52 6.21
C SER A 39 -5.57 -4.64 6.08
N ASN A 40 -5.85 -5.11 4.86
CA ASN A 40 -6.68 -6.31 4.64
C ASN A 40 -6.04 -7.56 5.27
N SER A 41 -4.71 -7.69 5.31
CA SER A 41 -4.01 -8.81 5.94
C SER A 41 -4.04 -8.72 7.47
N VAL A 42 -3.99 -7.50 8.01
CA VAL A 42 -3.99 -7.24 9.46
C VAL A 42 -5.35 -7.60 10.09
N HIS A 43 -6.44 -7.38 9.35
CA HIS A 43 -7.77 -7.82 9.78
C HIS A 43 -7.87 -9.34 9.98
N GLY A 44 -6.96 -10.13 9.43
CA GLY A 44 -6.88 -11.58 9.62
C GLY A 44 -6.71 -12.06 11.07
N ILE A 45 -6.59 -11.15 12.04
CA ILE A 45 -6.67 -11.42 13.49
C ILE A 45 -7.92 -12.22 13.90
N VAL A 46 -8.96 -12.25 13.06
CA VAL A 46 -10.16 -13.11 13.22
C VAL A 46 -9.79 -14.58 13.46
N VAL A 47 -8.65 -15.08 12.94
CA VAL A 47 -8.14 -16.42 13.23
C VAL A 47 -8.00 -16.68 14.74
N ILE A 48 -7.54 -15.71 15.51
CA ILE A 48 -7.40 -15.84 16.97
C ILE A 48 -8.79 -15.96 17.62
N GLY A 49 -9.77 -15.18 17.16
CA GLY A 49 -11.15 -15.30 17.62
C GLY A 49 -11.73 -16.70 17.36
N ALA A 50 -11.51 -17.24 16.16
CA ALA A 50 -11.91 -18.60 15.81
C ALA A 50 -11.21 -19.66 16.67
N MET A 51 -9.93 -19.49 16.97
CA MET A 51 -9.17 -20.36 17.88
C MET A 51 -9.78 -20.38 19.29
N LEU A 52 -10.16 -19.21 19.83
CA LEU A 52 -10.79 -19.12 21.15
C LEU A 52 -12.16 -19.80 21.18
N ILE A 53 -12.95 -19.69 20.11
CA ILE A 53 -14.23 -20.38 19.97
C ILE A 53 -14.03 -21.90 19.91
N ALA A 54 -13.03 -22.37 19.14
CA ALA A 54 -12.69 -23.79 19.08
C ALA A 54 -12.28 -24.32 20.46
N ALA A 55 -11.47 -23.56 21.20
CA ALA A 55 -10.99 -23.95 22.53
C ALA A 55 -12.12 -24.05 23.58
N GLY A 56 -13.17 -23.22 23.45
CA GLY A 56 -14.33 -23.23 24.34
C GLY A 56 -15.52 -24.07 23.86
N SER A 57 -15.43 -24.69 22.68
CA SER A 57 -16.56 -25.45 22.12
C SER A 57 -16.63 -26.87 22.66
N HIS A 58 -17.85 -27.34 22.93
CA HIS A 58 -18.11 -28.73 23.35
C HIS A 58 -19.13 -29.44 22.44
N THR A 59 -19.58 -28.78 21.39
CA THR A 59 -20.54 -29.31 20.42
C THR A 59 -19.87 -29.51 19.07
N TRP A 60 -20.30 -30.55 18.34
CA TRP A 60 -19.83 -30.81 16.98
C TRP A 60 -20.01 -29.58 16.07
N LEU A 61 -21.15 -28.91 16.16
CA LEU A 61 -21.44 -27.71 15.37
C LEU A 61 -20.48 -26.55 15.68
N GLY A 62 -20.09 -26.37 16.95
CA GLY A 62 -19.13 -25.35 17.36
C GLY A 62 -17.75 -25.57 16.73
N TYR A 63 -17.27 -26.81 16.71
CA TYR A 63 -16.01 -27.15 16.05
C TYR A 63 -16.05 -26.93 14.54
N VAL A 64 -17.14 -27.30 13.87
CA VAL A 64 -17.29 -27.09 12.42
C VAL A 64 -17.28 -25.60 12.09
N LEU A 65 -18.03 -24.78 12.84
CA LEU A 65 -18.05 -23.33 12.64
C LEU A 65 -16.69 -22.69 12.92
N ALA A 66 -16.01 -23.11 13.99
CA ALA A 66 -14.68 -22.61 14.31
C ALA A 66 -13.64 -22.99 13.24
N PHE A 67 -13.72 -24.21 12.70
CA PHE A 67 -12.86 -24.64 11.60
C PHE A 67 -13.06 -23.81 10.34
N VAL A 68 -14.32 -23.58 9.94
CA VAL A 68 -14.65 -22.74 8.78
C VAL A 68 -14.20 -21.30 8.99
N ALA A 69 -14.46 -20.73 10.17
CA ALA A 69 -14.01 -19.38 10.51
C ALA A 69 -12.47 -19.25 10.48
N MET A 70 -11.77 -20.26 10.99
CA MET A 70 -10.31 -20.33 10.96
C MET A 70 -9.77 -20.45 9.53
N ALA A 71 -10.41 -21.23 8.67
CA ALA A 71 -10.04 -21.35 7.27
C ALA A 71 -10.20 -20.01 6.52
N PHE A 72 -11.31 -19.29 6.73
CA PHE A 72 -11.50 -17.95 6.16
C PHE A 72 -10.50 -16.93 6.70
N GLY A 73 -10.23 -16.95 8.00
CA GLY A 73 -9.21 -16.09 8.59
C GLY A 73 -7.82 -16.38 8.01
N ALA A 74 -7.46 -17.66 7.86
CA ALA A 74 -6.18 -18.06 7.27
C ALA A 74 -6.07 -17.61 5.81
N MET A 75 -7.14 -17.74 5.02
CA MET A 75 -7.18 -17.23 3.65
C MET A 75 -7.01 -15.70 3.57
N ASN A 76 -7.59 -14.95 4.50
CA ASN A 76 -7.43 -13.49 4.57
C ASN A 76 -5.97 -13.10 4.88
N VAL A 77 -5.35 -13.76 5.87
CA VAL A 77 -3.94 -13.55 6.23
C VAL A 77 -3.03 -13.89 5.04
N VAL A 78 -3.10 -15.12 4.54
CA VAL A 78 -2.18 -15.62 3.49
C VAL A 78 -2.40 -14.86 2.18
N GLY A 79 -3.65 -14.68 1.76
CA GLY A 79 -3.99 -13.96 0.54
C GLY A 79 -3.56 -12.50 0.60
N GLY A 80 -3.83 -11.82 1.72
CA GLY A 80 -3.41 -10.44 1.92
C GLY A 80 -1.89 -10.27 1.90
N TYR A 81 -1.14 -11.15 2.59
CA TYR A 81 0.33 -11.06 2.62
C TYR A 81 0.96 -11.29 1.25
N VAL A 82 0.48 -12.29 0.49
CA VAL A 82 1.01 -12.59 -0.86
C VAL A 82 0.74 -11.44 -1.84
N VAL A 83 -0.45 -10.85 -1.80
CA VAL A 83 -0.79 -9.71 -2.67
C VAL A 83 0.04 -8.48 -2.30
N THR A 84 0.18 -8.21 -1.00
CA THR A 84 0.97 -7.07 -0.52
C THR A 84 2.45 -7.22 -0.88
N ASP A 85 3.03 -8.42 -0.75
CA ASP A 85 4.42 -8.68 -1.13
C ASP A 85 4.67 -8.45 -2.63
N ARG A 86 3.76 -8.95 -3.49
CA ARG A 86 3.81 -8.66 -4.94
C ARG A 86 3.69 -7.18 -5.25
N MET A 87 2.88 -6.44 -4.50
CA MET A 87 2.77 -4.98 -4.65
C MET A 87 4.07 -4.27 -4.23
N LEU A 88 4.73 -4.76 -3.18
CA LEU A 88 5.97 -4.19 -2.66
C LEU A 88 7.20 -4.55 -3.50
N GLU A 89 7.18 -5.69 -4.19
CA GLU A 89 8.23 -6.12 -5.11
C GLU A 89 8.43 -5.12 -6.25
N MET A 90 7.38 -4.42 -6.67
CA MET A 90 7.45 -3.37 -7.70
C MET A 90 8.23 -2.11 -7.25
N PHE A 91 8.48 -1.94 -5.95
CA PHE A 91 9.35 -0.87 -5.44
C PHE A 91 10.82 -1.29 -5.30
N LYS A 92 11.14 -2.56 -5.51
CA LYS A 92 12.53 -3.02 -5.54
C LYS A 92 13.13 -2.59 -6.89
N ALA A 93 14.20 -1.81 -6.85
CA ALA A 93 14.96 -1.49 -8.05
C ALA A 93 15.41 -2.80 -8.71
N ARG A 94 15.08 -2.98 -9.99
CA ARG A 94 15.60 -4.09 -10.79
C ARG A 94 17.13 -4.05 -10.69
N PRO A 95 17.82 -5.14 -10.32
CA PRO A 95 19.27 -5.19 -10.38
C PRO A 95 19.67 -4.77 -11.79
N THR A 96 20.43 -3.68 -11.90
CA THR A 96 21.07 -3.25 -13.14
C THR A 96 21.94 -4.42 -13.59
N ALA A 97 21.42 -5.24 -14.51
CA ALA A 97 22.26 -6.12 -15.30
C ALA A 97 23.36 -5.24 -15.89
N GLY A 98 24.61 -5.67 -15.68
CA GLY A 98 25.80 -4.82 -15.66
C GLY A 98 25.85 -3.75 -16.75
N THR A 99 26.33 -2.57 -16.36
CA THR A 99 27.04 -1.68 -17.27
C THR A 99 28.52 -2.06 -17.25
N PRO A 100 29.04 -2.86 -18.18
CA PRO A 100 30.45 -2.78 -18.51
C PRO A 100 30.65 -1.77 -19.66
N GLY A 101 31.33 -0.68 -19.35
CA GLY A 101 32.05 0.13 -20.35
C GLY A 101 31.68 1.61 -20.42
N LYS A 102 32.32 2.43 -19.58
CA LYS A 102 32.62 3.82 -19.94
C LYS A 102 33.94 3.83 -20.76
N PRO A 103 34.10 4.69 -21.78
CA PRO A 103 34.85 4.41 -23.01
C PRO A 103 36.37 4.49 -22.87
N ALA A 104 37.07 3.65 -23.63
CA ALA A 104 38.48 3.84 -23.92
C ALA A 104 38.66 5.04 -24.86
N ALA A 105 39.60 5.90 -24.48
CA ALA A 105 39.96 7.13 -25.18
C ALA A 105 40.47 6.87 -26.60
N GLY A 106 39.97 7.67 -27.55
CA GLY A 106 40.58 7.92 -28.86
C GLY A 106 40.78 9.43 -29.00
N THR A 107 41.97 9.80 -29.45
CA THR A 107 42.59 11.14 -29.56
C THR A 107 41.83 12.18 -30.40
N PRO A 108 42.19 13.48 -30.27
CA PRO A 108 41.40 14.61 -30.77
C PRO A 108 41.61 14.83 -32.25
N ASP A 109 40.52 15.03 -33.01
CA ASP A 109 40.64 15.65 -34.32
C ASP A 109 39.46 16.58 -34.63
N GLU A 110 39.89 17.75 -35.10
CA GLU A 110 39.22 18.67 -35.99
C GLU A 110 38.02 19.52 -35.52
N ALA A 111 38.31 20.81 -35.46
CA ALA A 111 37.36 21.90 -35.36
C ALA A 111 36.55 22.04 -36.64
N THR A 112 35.21 22.12 -36.52
CA THR A 112 34.40 22.95 -37.42
C THR A 112 33.23 23.54 -36.64
N ALA A 113 33.36 24.83 -36.37
CA ALA A 113 32.24 25.69 -36.03
C ALA A 113 31.40 25.96 -37.30
N SER A 114 30.09 25.84 -37.18
CA SER A 114 29.14 26.62 -37.99
C SER A 114 27.88 26.88 -37.16
N THR A 115 27.56 28.17 -37.06
CA THR A 115 26.59 28.87 -36.20
C THR A 115 25.13 28.72 -36.71
N PRO A 116 24.10 29.43 -36.17
CA PRO A 116 22.76 28.89 -35.93
C PRO A 116 21.68 29.46 -36.87
N ASP A 117 20.55 28.76 -37.00
CA ASP A 117 19.31 29.23 -37.64
C ASP A 117 18.16 28.34 -37.14
N GLU A 118 16.92 28.75 -36.92
CA GLU A 118 16.22 30.03 -37.00
C GLU A 118 14.89 29.81 -36.24
N ALA A 119 14.30 30.90 -35.76
CA ALA A 119 13.00 30.98 -35.10
C ALA A 119 11.84 30.40 -35.94
N THR A 120 10.71 30.09 -35.28
CA THR A 120 9.44 30.86 -35.43
C THR A 120 8.19 30.03 -35.05
N ALA A 121 7.46 30.58 -34.07
CA ALA A 121 6.01 30.63 -33.84
C ALA A 121 5.11 29.38 -33.88
N GLY A 122 4.22 29.29 -32.89
CA GLY A 122 3.04 28.44 -32.96
C GLY A 122 2.18 28.43 -31.69
N ALA A 123 1.77 29.60 -31.20
CA ALA A 123 0.77 29.70 -30.13
C ALA A 123 -0.64 29.38 -30.65
N ARG A 124 -1.30 28.36 -30.07
CA ARG A 124 -2.76 28.16 -29.91
C ARG A 124 -2.93 27.22 -28.71
N GLY A 125 -3.67 27.50 -27.63
CA GLY A 125 -4.82 28.38 -27.49
C GLY A 125 -6.12 27.57 -27.50
N GLU A 126 -6.30 26.63 -26.57
CA GLU A 126 -7.61 26.07 -26.18
C GLU A 126 -7.59 25.92 -24.64
N ALA A 127 -8.01 26.94 -23.90
CA ALA A 127 -9.40 27.25 -23.56
C ALA A 127 -10.03 26.15 -22.68
N VAL A 128 -9.76 26.31 -21.38
CA VAL A 128 -10.61 25.99 -20.23
C VAL A 128 -12.08 25.78 -20.63
N VAL A 129 -12.53 24.51 -20.64
CA VAL A 129 -13.95 24.18 -20.57
C VAL A 129 -14.40 24.42 -19.13
N GLY A 130 -15.16 25.50 -18.98
CA GLY A 130 -15.70 25.97 -17.72
C GLY A 130 -16.72 25.01 -17.10
N ALA A 131 -16.68 24.96 -15.78
CA ALA A 131 -17.85 24.61 -14.99
C ALA A 131 -18.95 25.66 -15.18
N PRO A 132 -20.22 25.27 -15.18
CA PRO A 132 -21.29 26.14 -14.73
C PRO A 132 -21.71 25.77 -13.30
N ASP A 133 -21.57 26.77 -12.45
CA ASP A 133 -22.21 26.92 -11.16
C ASP A 133 -23.75 26.97 -11.32
N LYS A 134 -24.45 26.16 -10.49
CA LYS A 134 -25.76 26.35 -9.83
C LYS A 134 -27.04 26.52 -10.67
N GLU A 135 -27.99 25.61 -10.46
CA GLU A 135 -29.41 25.91 -10.19
C GLU A 135 -30.13 24.68 -9.57
N VAL A 136 -30.80 24.93 -8.43
CA VAL A 136 -31.71 24.09 -7.61
C VAL A 136 -31.12 23.03 -6.68
#